data_AF-A0A1B7NQM1-F1
#
_entry.id   AF-A0A1B7NQM1-F1
#
_cell.length_a   1.000
_cell.length_b   1.000
_cell.length_c   1.000
_cell.angle_alpha   90.00
_cell.angle_beta   90.00
_cell.angle_gamma   90.00
#
_symmetry.space_group_name_H-M   'P 1'
#
loop_
_entity.id
_entity.type
_entity.pdbx_description
1 polymer ?
#
loop_
_entity_poly.entity_id
_entity_poly.type
_entity_poly.pdbx_seq_one_letter_code
_entity_poly.pdbx_strand_id
1 'polypeptide(L)'
;MDKAEPDNYGDNLPINLKKKFTDFTLRAAGEEFKVHKLILCAQSEYFTQNIAILQHDPQTVEAMILFMYGFGYNSRDRAISPMRFDAKLYSAAEFYGVPVLKQLAKANFAARARIAWDADDFLDVITEVYTSTVPTDRGLRNILVETAKKNICSLLLKDNFVSKLEECGSFSADILRLVVSGVLPSPCSTW
;
A
#
# COMPACT_ATOMS: atom_id res chain seq x y z
N MET A 1 -24.90 -5.06 -45.94
CA MET A 1 -25.24 -3.83 -45.20
C MET A 1 -26.08 -4.32 -44.03
N ASP A 2 -25.61 -4.50 -42.82
CA ASP A 2 -24.43 -3.98 -42.12
C ASP A 2 -23.83 -5.11 -41.27
N LYS A 3 -22.50 -5.29 -41.31
CA LYS A 3 -21.83 -6.02 -40.23
C LYS A 3 -21.68 -5.01 -39.11
N ALA A 4 -22.39 -5.22 -38.01
CA ALA A 4 -22.04 -4.59 -36.74
C ALA A 4 -20.58 -4.95 -36.43
N GLU A 5 -19.73 -3.94 -36.36
CA GLU A 5 -18.40 -4.07 -35.78
C GLU A 5 -18.56 -4.52 -34.32
N PRO A 6 -17.79 -5.52 -33.85
CA PRO A 6 -17.84 -5.89 -32.45
C PRO A 6 -17.24 -4.74 -31.64
N ASP A 7 -18.00 -4.30 -30.64
CA ASP A 7 -17.61 -3.30 -29.65
C ASP A 7 -16.24 -3.67 -29.05
N ASN A 8 -15.17 -3.03 -29.53
CA ASN A 8 -13.83 -3.20 -28.96
C ASN A 8 -13.76 -2.43 -27.64
N TYR A 9 -14.26 -3.06 -26.59
CA TYR A 9 -14.02 -2.67 -25.21
C TYR A 9 -12.53 -2.88 -24.89
N GLY A 10 -11.73 -1.85 -25.14
CA GLY A 10 -10.53 -1.56 -24.36
C GLY A 10 -9.50 -2.68 -24.26
N ASP A 11 -9.13 -3.29 -25.40
CA ASP A 11 -8.00 -4.22 -25.48
C ASP A 11 -6.73 -3.61 -24.85
N ASN A 12 -6.46 -4.04 -23.61
CA ASN A 12 -5.17 -4.02 -22.89
C ASN A 12 -4.49 -2.65 -22.70
N LEU A 13 -4.88 -1.92 -21.65
CA LEU A 13 -4.04 -0.89 -21.03
C LEU A 13 -3.23 -1.52 -19.86
N PRO A 14 -1.95 -1.85 -20.08
CA PRO A 14 -0.89 -1.30 -19.21
C PRO A 14 0.46 -1.04 -19.94
N ILE A 15 1.31 -0.19 -19.36
CA ILE A 15 2.69 0.20 -19.77
C ILE A 15 2.87 1.05 -21.03
N ASN A 16 2.07 0.90 -22.09
CA ASN A 16 2.12 1.81 -23.24
C ASN A 16 1.01 2.84 -23.12
N LEU A 17 1.12 3.69 -22.10
CA LEU A 17 0.74 5.09 -22.27
C LEU A 17 1.37 5.53 -23.57
N LYS A 18 0.59 5.54 -24.66
CA LYS A 18 1.11 5.58 -26.03
C LYS A 18 2.21 6.63 -26.03
N LYS A 19 3.48 6.26 -26.28
CA LYS A 19 4.68 7.12 -26.15
C LYS A 19 4.58 8.49 -26.85
N LYS A 20 3.52 8.71 -27.61
CA LYS A 20 3.09 10.00 -28.14
C LYS A 20 2.97 11.01 -26.99
N PHE A 21 3.61 12.16 -27.16
CA PHE A 21 3.52 13.33 -26.29
C PHE A 21 4.03 13.17 -24.85
N THR A 22 4.63 12.02 -24.49
CA THR A 22 5.38 11.92 -23.22
C THR A 22 6.55 12.89 -23.25
N ASP A 23 6.65 13.72 -22.22
CA ASP A 23 7.62 14.80 -22.06
C ASP A 23 8.57 14.57 -20.88
N PHE A 24 8.36 13.49 -20.12
CA PHE A 24 9.17 13.14 -18.96
C PHE A 24 9.38 11.64 -18.83
N THR A 25 10.52 11.24 -18.27
CA THR A 25 10.89 9.84 -18.03
C THR A 25 11.22 9.65 -16.56
N LEU A 26 10.42 8.84 -15.88
CA LEU A 26 10.70 8.36 -14.54
C LEU A 26 11.51 7.05 -14.59
N ARG A 27 12.29 6.80 -13.56
CA ARG A 27 13.11 5.59 -13.41
C ARG A 27 12.94 5.00 -12.02
N ALA A 28 12.67 3.70 -11.93
CA ALA A 28 12.70 2.95 -10.67
C ALA A 28 13.43 1.63 -10.88
N ALA A 29 14.40 1.31 -10.02
CA ALA A 29 15.24 0.11 -10.11
C ALA A 29 15.75 -0.25 -11.54
N GLY A 30 16.01 0.75 -12.38
CA GLY A 30 16.47 0.57 -13.76
C GLY A 30 15.35 0.49 -14.81
N GLU A 31 14.09 0.32 -14.42
CA GLU A 31 12.94 0.40 -15.33
C GLU A 31 12.56 1.84 -15.64
N GLU A 32 12.21 2.11 -16.89
CA GLU A 32 11.83 3.44 -17.38
C GLU A 32 10.32 3.56 -17.62
N PHE A 33 9.73 4.65 -17.13
CA PHE A 33 8.32 5.00 -17.32
C PHE A 33 8.23 6.33 -18.06
N LYS A 34 7.79 6.29 -19.31
CA LYS A 34 7.50 7.50 -20.09
C LYS A 34 6.12 8.03 -19.69
N VAL A 35 6.08 9.28 -19.26
CA VAL A 35 4.86 9.90 -18.71
C VAL A 35 4.66 11.32 -19.25
N HIS A 36 3.46 11.84 -19.08
CA HIS A 36 3.10 13.23 -19.28
C HIS A 36 3.22 13.94 -17.93
N LYS A 37 4.21 14.80 -17.78
CA LYS A 37 4.52 15.46 -16.51
C LYS A 37 3.33 16.24 -15.96
N LEU A 38 2.57 16.89 -16.85
CA LEU A 38 1.36 17.63 -16.50
C LEU A 38 0.33 16.78 -15.74
N ILE A 39 0.14 15.51 -16.13
CA ILE A 39 -0.84 14.61 -15.48
C ILE A 39 -0.38 14.26 -14.06
N LEU A 40 0.91 13.96 -13.88
CA LEU A 40 1.46 13.65 -12.56
C LEU A 40 1.44 14.87 -11.63
N CYS A 41 1.83 16.05 -12.13
CA CYS A 41 1.78 17.30 -11.37
C CYS A 41 0.36 17.68 -10.92
N ALA A 42 -0.67 17.33 -11.70
CA ALA A 42 -2.05 17.55 -11.32
C ALA A 42 -2.51 16.68 -10.15
N GLN A 43 -1.84 15.55 -9.91
CA GLN A 43 -2.16 14.60 -8.84
C GLN A 43 -1.24 14.74 -7.62
N SER A 44 -0.04 15.31 -7.80
CA SER A 44 0.93 15.48 -6.72
C SER A 44 1.94 16.58 -7.02
N GLU A 45 2.16 17.44 -6.02
CA GLU A 45 3.18 18.49 -6.05
C GLU A 45 4.62 17.95 -6.11
N TYR A 46 4.84 16.70 -5.69
CA TYR A 46 6.16 16.06 -5.74
C TYR A 46 6.75 16.10 -7.16
N PHE A 47 5.90 15.86 -8.16
CA PHE A 47 6.31 15.77 -9.57
C PHE A 47 6.47 17.13 -10.25
N THR A 48 6.21 18.24 -9.56
CA THR A 48 6.55 19.58 -10.08
C THR A 48 8.06 19.74 -10.21
N GLN A 49 8.81 19.09 -9.31
CA GLN A 49 10.26 19.03 -9.32
C GLN A 49 10.77 18.23 -10.53
N ASN A 50 11.99 18.49 -10.99
CA ASN A 50 12.63 17.72 -12.07
C ASN A 50 13.32 16.44 -11.54
N ILE A 51 12.60 15.68 -10.70
CA ILE A 51 13.10 14.41 -10.15
C ILE A 51 12.66 13.27 -11.06
N ALA A 52 13.63 12.57 -11.65
CA ALA A 52 13.39 11.43 -12.53
C ALA A 52 13.51 10.08 -11.82
N ILE A 53 14.30 9.97 -10.75
CA ILE A 53 14.59 8.69 -10.09
C ILE A 53 13.69 8.53 -8.86
N LEU A 54 12.93 7.44 -8.84
CA LEU A 54 12.00 7.07 -7.78
C LEU A 54 12.59 5.93 -6.94
N GLN A 55 12.39 6.01 -5.61
CA GLN A 55 12.98 5.08 -4.65
C GLN A 55 12.20 3.77 -4.47
N HIS A 56 10.91 3.73 -4.84
CA HIS A 56 10.07 2.54 -4.71
C HIS A 56 10.29 1.58 -5.89
N ASP A 57 9.94 0.31 -5.71
CA ASP A 57 10.08 -0.70 -6.76
C ASP A 57 9.21 -0.40 -8.00
N PRO A 58 9.59 -0.91 -9.18
CA PRO A 58 8.92 -0.61 -10.44
C PRO A 58 7.42 -0.89 -10.42
N GLN A 59 7.02 -1.99 -9.81
CA GLN A 59 5.61 -2.39 -9.73
C GLN A 59 4.78 -1.41 -8.91
N THR A 60 5.30 -0.97 -7.76
CA THR A 60 4.66 0.05 -6.92
C THR A 60 4.58 1.39 -7.64
N VAL A 61 5.67 1.81 -8.29
CA VAL A 61 5.72 3.05 -9.07
C VAL A 61 4.71 3.03 -10.19
N GLU A 62 4.62 1.92 -10.91
CA GLU A 62 3.69 1.81 -12.01
C GLU A 62 2.22 1.86 -11.56
N ALA A 63 1.89 1.16 -10.48
CA ALA A 63 0.54 1.19 -9.94
C ALA A 63 0.13 2.62 -9.54
N MET A 64 1.05 3.38 -8.95
CA MET A 64 0.84 4.79 -8.65
C MET A 64 0.65 5.62 -9.93
N ILE A 65 1.47 5.40 -10.97
CA ILE A 65 1.33 6.10 -12.24
C ILE A 65 -0.04 5.79 -12.86
N LEU A 66 -0.43 4.51 -12.96
CA LEU A 66 -1.73 4.11 -13.50
C LEU A 66 -2.88 4.80 -12.76
N PHE A 67 -2.82 4.84 -11.43
CA PHE A 67 -3.79 5.58 -10.62
C PHE A 67 -3.86 7.07 -10.99
N MET A 68 -2.71 7.74 -11.15
CA MET A 68 -2.68 9.17 -11.51
C MET A 68 -3.29 9.47 -12.87
N TYR A 69 -3.28 8.50 -13.78
CA TYR A 69 -3.97 8.59 -15.07
C TYR A 69 -5.46 8.24 -14.99
N GLY A 70 -5.98 7.88 -13.81
CA GLY A 70 -7.36 7.44 -13.61
C GLY A 70 -7.61 5.99 -14.04
N PHE A 71 -6.55 5.18 -14.22
CA PHE A 71 -6.69 3.76 -14.54
C PHE A 71 -6.71 2.89 -13.28
N GLY A 72 -7.35 1.72 -13.42
CA GLY A 72 -7.21 0.65 -12.45
C GLY A 72 -5.77 0.11 -12.41
N TYR A 73 -5.38 -0.42 -11.26
CA TYR A 73 -4.09 -1.07 -11.06
C TYR A 73 -4.26 -2.35 -10.25
N ASN A 74 -3.34 -3.30 -10.45
CA ASN A 74 -3.39 -4.62 -9.86
C ASN A 74 -1.95 -5.05 -9.53
N SER A 75 -1.77 -5.96 -8.57
CA SER A 75 -0.48 -6.65 -8.43
C SER A 75 -0.23 -7.48 -9.68
N ARG A 76 0.89 -7.22 -10.37
CA ARG A 76 1.32 -8.02 -11.52
C ARG A 76 2.24 -9.16 -11.13
N ASP A 77 3.00 -8.94 -10.07
CA ASP A 77 3.86 -9.97 -9.51
C ASP A 77 3.04 -10.92 -8.64
N ARG A 78 3.18 -12.21 -8.91
CA ARG A 78 2.58 -13.28 -8.09
C ARG A 78 3.42 -13.62 -6.86
N ALA A 79 4.68 -13.18 -6.81
CA ALA A 79 5.56 -13.38 -5.67
C ALA A 79 5.23 -12.45 -4.49
N ILE A 80 4.63 -11.28 -4.76
CA ILE A 80 4.18 -10.35 -3.72
C ILE A 80 2.71 -10.57 -3.48
N SER A 81 2.33 -10.79 -2.21
CA SER A 81 0.92 -10.92 -1.88
C SER A 81 0.16 -9.62 -2.17
N PRO A 82 -1.15 -9.71 -2.44
CA PRO A 82 -1.96 -8.50 -2.60
C PRO A 82 -1.97 -7.60 -1.35
N MET A 83 -1.80 -8.14 -0.13
CA MET A 83 -1.75 -7.34 1.11
C MET A 83 -0.44 -6.56 1.20
N ARG A 84 0.69 -7.22 0.91
CA ARG A 84 2.00 -6.59 0.89
C ARG A 84 2.12 -5.54 -0.20
N PHE A 85 1.52 -5.79 -1.36
CA PHE A 85 1.43 -4.81 -2.45
C PHE A 85 0.71 -3.52 -2.00
N ASP A 86 -0.41 -3.61 -1.28
CA ASP A 86 -1.07 -2.41 -0.77
C ASP A 86 -0.23 -1.66 0.27
N ALA A 87 0.52 -2.38 1.12
CA ALA A 87 1.40 -1.74 2.10
C ALA A 87 2.48 -0.90 1.43
N LYS A 88 3.11 -1.45 0.38
CA LYS A 88 4.09 -0.73 -0.45
C LYS A 88 3.47 0.45 -1.18
N LEU A 89 2.26 0.29 -1.71
CA LEU A 89 1.57 1.36 -2.41
C LEU A 89 1.13 2.48 -1.46
N TYR A 90 0.75 2.13 -0.23
CA TYR A 90 0.43 3.09 0.83
C TYR A 90 1.65 3.96 1.19
N SER A 91 2.82 3.34 1.42
CA SER A 91 4.05 4.08 1.73
C SER A 91 4.51 4.94 0.55
N ALA A 92 4.41 4.43 -0.68
CA ALA A 92 4.68 5.22 -1.87
C ALA A 92 3.73 6.40 -2.03
N ALA A 93 2.44 6.21 -1.84
CA ALA A 93 1.45 7.27 -1.94
C ALA A 93 1.65 8.35 -0.87
N GLU A 94 2.07 7.99 0.35
CA GLU A 94 2.48 8.98 1.35
C GLU A 94 3.71 9.76 0.91
N PHE A 95 4.76 9.04 0.49
CA PHE A 95 6.04 9.66 0.14
C PHE A 95 5.92 10.62 -1.05
N TYR A 96 5.15 10.22 -2.06
CA TYR A 96 4.91 11.03 -3.25
C TYR A 96 3.71 11.98 -3.10
N GLY A 97 3.10 12.11 -1.92
CA GLY A 97 2.03 13.07 -1.68
C GLY A 97 0.80 12.85 -2.57
N VAL A 98 0.24 11.63 -2.56
CA VAL A 98 -0.94 11.21 -3.33
C VAL A 98 -2.04 10.74 -2.37
N PRO A 99 -2.75 11.64 -1.67
CA PRO A 99 -3.60 11.27 -0.53
C PRO A 99 -4.74 10.32 -0.88
N VAL A 100 -5.34 10.47 -2.05
CA VAL A 100 -6.45 9.62 -2.51
C VAL A 100 -5.98 8.18 -2.72
N LEU A 101 -4.79 8.00 -3.32
CA LEU A 101 -4.18 6.68 -3.49
C LEU A 101 -3.81 6.06 -2.13
N LYS A 102 -3.27 6.86 -1.20
CA LYS A 102 -2.95 6.41 0.15
C LYS A 102 -4.19 5.84 0.85
N GLN A 103 -5.33 6.53 0.76
CA GLN A 103 -6.58 6.04 1.36
C GLN A 103 -7.12 4.80 0.66
N LEU A 104 -7.03 4.73 -0.67
CA LEU A 104 -7.45 3.55 -1.42
C LEU A 104 -6.61 2.32 -1.06
N ALA A 105 -5.27 2.47 -1.03
CA ALA A 105 -4.35 1.41 -0.62
C ALA A 105 -4.64 0.95 0.82
N LYS A 106 -4.93 1.87 1.74
CA LYS A 106 -5.35 1.54 3.11
C LYS A 106 -6.65 0.73 3.17
N ALA A 107 -7.67 1.12 2.40
CA ALA A 107 -8.96 0.43 2.39
C ALA A 107 -8.81 -1.00 1.84
N ASN A 108 -8.06 -1.14 0.76
CA ASN A 108 -7.70 -2.41 0.14
C ASN A 108 -6.91 -3.31 1.10
N PHE A 109 -5.92 -2.74 1.78
CA PHE A 109 -5.13 -3.43 2.79
C PHE A 109 -6.02 -3.96 3.92
N ALA A 110 -6.93 -3.13 4.45
CA ALA A 110 -7.86 -3.52 5.51
C ALA A 110 -8.77 -4.67 5.10
N ALA A 111 -9.25 -4.68 3.85
CA ALA A 111 -10.07 -5.76 3.32
C ALA A 111 -9.29 -7.08 3.26
N ARG A 112 -8.02 -7.03 2.82
CA ARG A 112 -7.14 -8.22 2.72
C ARG A 112 -6.68 -8.73 4.08
N ALA A 113 -6.29 -7.83 4.99
CA ALA A 113 -5.91 -8.18 6.36
C ALA A 113 -7.04 -8.91 7.10
N ARG A 114 -8.32 -8.59 6.80
CA ARG A 114 -9.47 -9.27 7.41
C ARG A 114 -9.58 -10.74 7.03
N ILE A 115 -9.19 -11.11 5.80
CA ILE A 115 -9.39 -12.46 5.26
C ILE A 115 -8.13 -13.31 5.26
N ALA A 116 -6.94 -12.70 5.25
CA ALA A 116 -5.65 -13.38 5.10
C ALA A 116 -4.72 -13.13 6.30
N TRP A 117 -5.27 -12.97 7.50
CA TRP A 117 -4.51 -12.76 8.73
C TRP A 117 -3.72 -14.00 9.18
N ASP A 118 -4.16 -15.19 8.75
CA ASP A 118 -3.59 -16.48 9.11
C ASP A 118 -2.55 -16.98 8.11
N ALA A 119 -2.35 -16.29 6.99
CA ALA A 119 -1.27 -16.56 6.05
C ALA A 119 0.08 -16.12 6.63
N ASP A 120 1.16 -16.85 6.31
CA ASP A 120 2.51 -16.49 6.77
C ASP A 120 2.94 -15.10 6.28
N ASP A 121 2.44 -14.67 5.12
CA ASP A 121 2.67 -13.34 4.56
C ASP A 121 2.18 -12.20 5.46
N PHE A 122 1.22 -12.45 6.37
CA PHE A 122 0.80 -11.44 7.35
C PHE A 122 1.98 -10.98 8.24
N LEU A 123 2.94 -11.88 8.54
CA LEU A 123 4.11 -11.56 9.35
C LEU A 123 5.14 -10.72 8.59
N ASP A 124 5.31 -10.99 7.31
CA ASP A 124 6.17 -10.19 6.42
C ASP A 124 5.59 -8.79 6.25
N VAL A 125 4.28 -8.68 6.13
CA VAL A 125 3.56 -7.41 6.05
C VAL A 125 3.71 -6.59 7.34
N ILE A 126 3.72 -7.21 8.52
CA ILE A 126 4.01 -6.49 9.77
C ILE A 126 5.38 -5.81 9.68
N THR A 127 6.40 -6.56 9.23
CA THR A 127 7.75 -6.04 9.09
C THR A 127 7.77 -4.90 8.06
N GLU A 128 7.16 -5.09 6.88
CA GLU A 128 7.05 -4.08 5.81
C GLU A 128 6.38 -2.78 6.31
N VAL A 129 5.25 -2.86 7.02
CA VAL A 129 4.53 -1.68 7.50
C VAL A 129 5.33 -0.93 8.56
N TYR A 130 5.96 -1.64 9.50
CA TYR A 130 6.71 -0.99 10.59
C TYR A 130 8.05 -0.40 10.15
N THR A 131 8.61 -0.85 9.02
CA THR A 131 9.84 -0.28 8.43
C THR A 131 9.57 0.84 7.42
N SER A 132 8.45 0.78 6.69
CA SER A 132 8.12 1.76 5.63
C SER A 132 7.27 2.95 6.09
N THR A 133 6.79 2.94 7.34
CA THR A 133 5.99 4.04 7.91
C THR A 133 6.67 4.63 9.14
N VAL A 134 6.47 5.93 9.39
CA VAL A 134 6.92 6.55 10.65
C VAL A 134 5.98 6.22 11.82
N PRO A 135 6.42 6.30 13.08
CA PRO A 135 5.58 5.91 14.24
C PRO A 135 4.26 6.67 14.38
N THR A 136 4.20 7.91 13.88
CA THR A 136 3.00 8.76 13.87
C THR A 136 2.03 8.42 12.74
N ASP A 137 2.46 7.70 11.70
CA ASP A 137 1.56 7.17 10.68
C ASP A 137 0.88 5.90 11.21
N ARG A 138 -0.29 6.09 11.79
CA ARG A 138 -1.08 5.04 12.43
C ARG A 138 -1.97 4.26 11.47
N GLY A 139 -2.00 4.61 10.18
CA GLY A 139 -3.01 4.09 9.24
C GLY A 139 -3.00 2.58 9.09
N LEU A 140 -1.91 2.02 8.57
CA LEU A 140 -1.75 0.56 8.43
C LEU A 140 -1.39 -0.12 9.75
N ARG A 141 -0.62 0.57 10.61
CA ARG A 141 -0.20 0.05 11.93
C ARG A 141 -1.41 -0.31 12.79
N ASN A 142 -2.42 0.56 12.87
CA ASN A 142 -3.64 0.25 13.63
C ASN A 142 -4.40 -0.93 13.03
N ILE A 143 -4.48 -1.06 11.70
CA ILE A 143 -5.14 -2.20 11.06
C ILE A 143 -4.48 -3.52 11.45
N LEU A 144 -3.13 -3.58 11.42
CA LEU A 144 -2.38 -4.77 11.79
C LEU A 144 -2.59 -5.13 13.26
N VAL A 145 -2.51 -4.15 14.15
CA VAL A 145 -2.66 -4.34 15.61
C VAL A 145 -4.10 -4.78 15.94
N GLU A 146 -5.12 -4.17 15.33
CA GLU A 146 -6.50 -4.58 15.51
C GLU A 146 -6.77 -5.99 14.97
N THR A 147 -6.21 -6.32 13.80
CA THR A 147 -6.33 -7.66 13.21
C THR A 147 -5.65 -8.71 14.09
N ALA A 148 -4.44 -8.43 14.58
CA ALA A 148 -3.73 -9.32 15.48
C ALA A 148 -4.48 -9.50 16.81
N LYS A 149 -4.98 -8.41 17.42
CA LYS A 149 -5.77 -8.46 18.66
C LYS A 149 -7.00 -9.35 18.50
N LYS A 150 -7.74 -9.21 17.40
CA LYS A 150 -8.95 -9.99 17.12
C LYS A 150 -8.67 -11.50 17.01
N ASN A 151 -7.49 -11.88 16.54
CA ASN A 151 -7.11 -13.27 16.28
C ASN A 151 -5.98 -13.76 17.22
N ILE A 152 -5.75 -13.07 18.33
CA ILE A 152 -4.52 -13.22 19.13
C ILE A 152 -4.34 -14.64 19.67
N CYS A 153 -5.44 -15.31 20.07
CA CYS A 153 -5.38 -16.68 20.57
C CYS A 153 -4.88 -17.67 19.51
N SER A 154 -5.29 -17.50 18.24
CA SER A 154 -4.84 -18.35 17.13
C SER A 154 -3.43 -18.00 16.69
N LEU A 155 -3.07 -16.72 16.71
CA LEU A 155 -1.74 -16.25 16.32
C LEU A 155 -0.67 -16.68 17.33
N LEU A 156 -0.95 -16.64 18.64
CA LEU A 156 0.00 -17.07 19.68
C LEU A 156 0.31 -18.57 19.69
N LEU A 157 -0.48 -19.39 18.99
CA LEU A 157 -0.16 -20.82 18.78
C LEU A 157 0.92 -21.03 17.72
N LYS A 158 1.29 -19.99 16.97
CA LYS A 158 2.30 -20.08 15.91
C LYS A 158 3.63 -19.53 16.41
N ASP A 159 4.66 -20.38 16.41
CA ASP A 159 6.01 -19.99 16.83
C ASP A 159 6.54 -18.80 16.02
N ASN A 160 6.24 -18.73 14.71
CA ASN A 160 6.67 -17.64 13.85
C ASN A 160 6.05 -16.28 14.21
N PHE A 161 4.83 -16.26 14.78
CA PHE A 161 4.22 -15.04 15.28
C PHE A 161 4.86 -14.60 16.60
N VAL A 162 5.16 -15.54 17.51
CA VAL A 162 5.89 -15.26 18.74
C VAL A 162 7.27 -14.66 18.44
N SER A 163 8.03 -15.27 17.53
CA SER A 163 9.30 -14.69 17.06
C SER A 163 9.10 -13.30 16.45
N LYS A 164 8.02 -13.08 15.69
CA LYS A 164 7.72 -11.75 15.13
C LYS A 164 7.47 -10.70 16.21
N LEU A 165 6.83 -11.06 17.33
CA LEU A 165 6.63 -10.16 18.47
C LEU A 165 7.97 -9.80 19.15
N GLU A 166 8.90 -10.75 19.21
CA GLU A 166 10.24 -10.52 19.77
C GLU A 166 11.09 -9.62 18.87
N GLU A 167 11.04 -9.83 17.55
CA GLU A 167 11.76 -9.04 16.56
C GLU A 167 11.19 -7.62 16.41
N CYS A 168 9.87 -7.47 16.41
CA CYS A 168 9.20 -6.20 16.15
C CYS A 168 8.63 -5.59 17.43
N GLY A 169 9.52 -5.15 18.34
CA GLY A 169 9.14 -4.58 19.64
C GLY A 169 8.14 -3.41 19.54
N SER A 170 8.19 -2.61 18.47
CA SER A 170 7.21 -1.52 18.24
C SER A 170 5.80 -2.06 17.99
N PHE A 171 5.66 -3.12 17.20
CA PHE A 171 4.37 -3.77 16.95
C PHE A 171 3.82 -4.40 18.23
N SER A 172 4.68 -5.08 18.99
CA SER A 172 4.33 -5.68 20.28
C SER A 172 3.87 -4.64 21.30
N ALA A 173 4.56 -3.50 21.38
CA ALA A 173 4.16 -2.39 22.24
C ALA A 173 2.78 -1.84 21.84
N ASP A 174 2.50 -1.74 20.54
CA ASP A 174 1.20 -1.26 20.05
C ASP A 174 0.06 -2.25 20.36
N ILE A 175 0.30 -3.56 20.26
CA ILE A 175 -0.66 -4.58 20.73
C ILE A 175 -0.93 -4.41 22.22
N LEU A 176 0.10 -4.31 23.05
CA LEU A 176 -0.06 -4.16 24.50
C LEU A 176 -0.84 -2.89 24.86
N ARG A 177 -0.54 -1.76 24.22
CA ARG A 177 -1.29 -0.50 24.41
C ARG A 177 -2.77 -0.68 24.07
N LEU A 178 -3.08 -1.37 22.98
CA LEU A 178 -4.47 -1.62 22.55
C LEU A 178 -5.20 -2.64 23.44
N VAL A 179 -4.49 -3.58 24.06
CA VAL A 179 -5.06 -4.51 25.04
C VAL A 179 -5.40 -3.76 26.32
N VAL A 180 -4.46 -2.97 26.85
CA VAL A 180 -4.65 -2.20 28.09
C VAL A 180 -5.77 -1.16 27.96
N SER A 181 -5.88 -0.48 26.81
CA SER A 181 -6.97 0.48 26.56
C SER A 181 -8.36 -0.15 26.50
N GLY A 182 -8.46 -1.47 26.27
CA GLY A 182 -9.72 -2.20 26.33
C GLY A 182 -10.08 -2.76 27.71
N VAL A 183 -9.12 -2.76 28.65
CA VAL A 183 -9.28 -3.32 30.01
C VAL A 183 -9.49 -2.22 31.05
N LEU A 184 -8.86 -1.06 30.86
CA LEU A 184 -9.03 0.08 31.78
C LEU A 184 -10.33 0.82 31.45
N PRO A 185 -11.19 1.11 32.45
CA PRO A 185 -12.27 2.07 32.25
C PRO A 185 -11.64 3.39 31.81
N SER A 186 -12.30 4.08 30.87
CA SER A 186 -11.90 5.42 30.44
C SER A 186 -11.60 6.27 31.67
N PRO A 187 -10.47 7.00 31.71
CA PRO A 187 -10.20 7.87 32.85
C PRO A 187 -11.39 8.82 32.96
N CYS A 188 -12.13 8.65 34.05
CA CYS A 188 -13.25 9.50 34.40
C CYS A 188 -12.72 10.92 34.31
N SER A 189 -13.33 11.75 33.46
CA SER A 189 -13.01 13.16 33.36
C SER A 189 -13.38 13.80 34.68
N THR A 190 -12.44 13.83 35.61
CA THR A 190 -12.54 14.60 36.85
C THR A 190 -12.38 16.07 36.47
N TRP A 191 -13.54 16.72 36.44
CA TRP A 191 -13.88 18.15 36.55
C TRP A 191 -12.74 19.16 36.55
#